data_AF-A0A822Z2H0-F1
#
_entry.id   AF-A0A822Z2H0-F1
#
_cell.length_a   1.000
_cell.length_b   1.000
_cell.length_c   1.000
_cell.angle_alpha   90.00
_cell.angle_beta   90.00
_cell.angle_gamma   90.00
#
_symmetry.space_group_name_H-M   'P 1'
#
loop_
_entity.id
_entity.type
_entity.pdbx_description
1 polymer ?
#
loop_
_entity_poly.entity_id
_entity_poly.type
_entity_poly.pdbx_seq_one_letter_code
_entity_poly.pdbx_strand_id
1 'polypeptide(L)'
;MVSISFSWILIGCLKLLPPEQLEILDIPVAEETSFPVRRVVYKSDSGTSYLGGNAILLERHTEATRFNLFTGNQTLQEREQSYKANETAVVHCGFYSENGGFRVSDEDKNYMKTCKAVVTTCAFGGGDDLYQPIGMSSASLQKVCYVAFWDEITLAAQEAEGKRIDENHMIGKWRIVVVRDLPFTDQRLNGKIPKMLNHRLFPQARYSIWVDSKSQFRRDPLGVLEALLWRTNSSLAISEHGARSSVYDEGKAVVKKNKATPEEVKEQLTRYRNDGFPDEKRFNGKKALAEASIIVREHTPLTNLFMCLWFNEVVRFTSRDQLSFPYVLRQLKVLKNVNMFPVCTRKDLVNSMGHKRKVKPLTS
;
A
#
# COMPACT_ATOMS: atom_id res chain seq x y z
N MET A 1 55.51 -2.60 -14.85
CA MET A 1 54.42 -2.47 -13.85
C MET A 1 53.14 -2.15 -14.60
N VAL A 2 52.26 -3.13 -14.80
CA VAL A 2 50.92 -2.89 -15.36
C VAL A 2 50.06 -2.38 -14.21
N SER A 3 49.64 -1.12 -14.30
CA SER A 3 48.71 -0.50 -13.35
C SER A 3 47.32 -1.08 -13.61
N ILE A 4 46.84 -1.94 -12.70
CA ILE A 4 45.46 -2.41 -12.70
C ILE A 4 44.61 -1.30 -12.08
N SER A 5 43.93 -0.53 -12.93
CA SER A 5 42.87 0.39 -12.51
C SER A 5 41.66 -0.44 -12.06
N PHE A 6 41.49 -0.57 -10.74
CA PHE A 6 40.22 -1.04 -10.18
C PHE A 6 39.18 0.07 -10.35
N SER A 7 38.47 0.03 -11.48
CA SER A 7 37.18 0.72 -11.60
C SER A 7 36.22 0.06 -10.62
N TRP A 8 35.97 0.71 -9.49
CA TRP A 8 34.88 0.35 -8.60
C TRP A 8 33.57 0.64 -9.31
N ILE A 9 33.12 -0.29 -10.15
CA ILE A 9 31.71 -0.35 -10.56
C ILE A 9 30.93 -0.47 -9.26
N LEU A 10 30.20 0.60 -8.89
CA LEU A 10 29.28 0.60 -7.75
C LEU A 10 28.26 -0.52 -7.97
N ILE A 11 28.53 -1.70 -7.39
CA ILE A 11 27.58 -2.81 -7.39
C ILE A 11 26.37 -2.34 -6.59
N GLY A 12 25.23 -2.19 -7.27
CA GLY A 12 23.96 -1.83 -6.63
C GLY A 12 23.59 -2.81 -5.52
N CYS A 13 22.88 -2.33 -4.49
CA CYS A 13 22.37 -3.18 -3.41
C CYS A 13 21.36 -4.23 -3.90
N LEU A 14 20.61 -3.91 -4.96
CA LEU A 14 19.68 -4.85 -5.59
C LEU A 14 20.33 -5.56 -6.77
N LYS A 15 20.50 -6.88 -6.66
CA LYS A 15 20.95 -7.76 -7.74
C LYS A 15 19.76 -8.40 -8.45
N LEU A 16 19.42 -7.87 -9.62
CA LEU A 16 18.42 -8.46 -10.51
C LEU A 16 19.04 -9.52 -11.42
N LEU A 17 18.19 -10.36 -12.01
CA LEU A 17 18.60 -11.25 -13.10
C LEU A 17 19.08 -10.45 -14.33
N PRO A 18 19.96 -11.04 -15.16
CA PRO A 18 20.35 -10.45 -16.44
C PRO A 18 19.14 -10.20 -17.35
N PRO A 19 19.19 -9.20 -18.25
CA PRO A 19 18.08 -8.87 -19.16
C PRO A 19 17.56 -10.07 -19.96
N GLU A 20 18.45 -10.94 -20.43
CA GLU A 20 18.09 -12.12 -21.23
C GLU A 20 17.24 -13.12 -20.44
N GLN A 21 17.50 -13.23 -19.14
CA GLN A 21 16.71 -14.08 -18.26
C GLN A 21 15.37 -13.44 -17.88
N LEU A 22 15.30 -12.12 -17.78
CA LEU A 22 14.05 -11.39 -17.53
C LEU A 22 13.06 -11.55 -18.68
N GLU A 23 13.54 -11.59 -19.93
CA GLU A 23 12.67 -11.76 -21.11
C GLU A 23 11.95 -13.12 -21.13
N ILE A 24 12.55 -14.16 -20.55
CA ILE A 24 11.96 -15.50 -20.47
C ILE A 24 11.34 -15.81 -19.11
N LEU A 25 11.39 -14.87 -18.16
CA LEU A 25 10.90 -15.09 -16.80
C LEU A 25 9.37 -15.12 -16.77
N ASP A 26 8.82 -16.19 -16.20
CA ASP A 26 7.38 -16.34 -15.98
C ASP A 26 7.00 -16.16 -14.51
N ILE A 27 5.76 -15.74 -14.31
CA ILE A 27 5.16 -15.66 -12.98
C ILE A 27 4.89 -17.09 -12.51
N PRO A 28 5.43 -17.54 -11.36
CA PRO A 28 5.22 -18.90 -10.88
C PRO A 28 3.74 -19.25 -10.75
N VAL A 29 3.42 -20.53 -10.97
CA VAL A 29 2.08 -21.09 -10.70
C VAL A 29 1.88 -21.24 -9.18
N ALA A 30 0.64 -21.16 -8.71
CA ALA A 30 0.34 -21.17 -7.28
C ALA A 30 0.65 -22.55 -6.69
N GLU A 31 1.61 -22.59 -5.75
CA GLU A 31 1.76 -23.73 -4.86
C GLU A 31 0.87 -23.49 -3.64
N GLU A 32 0.15 -24.51 -3.18
CA GLU A 32 -0.62 -24.45 -1.95
C GLU A 32 0.34 -24.38 -0.76
N THR A 33 0.73 -23.17 -0.39
CA THR A 33 1.46 -22.94 0.86
C THR A 33 0.50 -23.08 2.04
N SER A 34 0.84 -23.95 2.99
CA SER A 34 0.10 -24.14 4.24
C SER A 34 0.19 -22.90 5.14
N PHE A 35 -0.68 -21.92 4.93
CA PHE A 35 -0.87 -20.80 5.86
C PHE A 35 -1.87 -21.15 6.97
N PRO A 36 -1.72 -20.58 8.18
CA PRO A 36 -2.74 -20.68 9.23
C PRO A 36 -4.09 -20.10 8.81
N VAL A 37 -4.09 -19.10 7.92
CA VAL A 37 -5.27 -18.50 7.32
C VAL A 37 -5.41 -19.02 5.89
N ARG A 38 -6.48 -19.76 5.61
CA ARG A 38 -6.77 -20.30 4.27
C ARG A 38 -7.73 -19.42 3.48
N ARG A 39 -8.58 -18.66 4.18
CA ARG A 39 -9.59 -17.81 3.55
C ARG A 39 -9.79 -16.52 4.33
N VAL A 40 -9.95 -15.42 3.61
CA VAL A 40 -10.38 -14.12 4.17
C VAL A 40 -11.76 -13.79 3.63
N VAL A 41 -12.70 -13.52 4.54
CA VAL A 41 -14.04 -13.05 4.23
C VAL A 41 -14.09 -11.58 4.61
N TYR A 42 -14.35 -10.73 3.62
CA TYR A 42 -14.48 -9.29 3.85
C TYR A 42 -15.90 -9.00 4.31
N LYS A 43 -16.04 -8.27 5.42
CA LYS A 43 -17.34 -7.81 5.89
C LYS A 43 -17.94 -6.83 4.88
N SER A 44 -19.23 -7.01 4.60
CA SER A 44 -20.05 -6.12 3.79
C SER A 44 -21.40 -5.92 4.46
N ASP A 45 -22.08 -4.83 4.13
CA ASP A 45 -23.48 -4.63 4.48
C ASP A 45 -24.33 -5.65 3.70
N SER A 46 -25.01 -6.57 4.40
CA SER A 46 -25.80 -7.64 3.78
C SER A 46 -27.21 -7.20 3.39
N GLY A 47 -27.55 -5.91 3.51
CA GLY A 47 -28.88 -5.36 3.17
C GLY A 47 -30.05 -5.99 3.95
N THR A 48 -29.76 -6.89 4.90
CA THR A 48 -30.73 -7.65 5.68
C THR A 48 -30.71 -7.11 7.11
N SER A 49 -31.80 -6.43 7.45
CA SER A 49 -32.12 -5.78 8.73
C SER A 49 -31.32 -4.51 9.07
N TYR A 50 -31.80 -3.35 8.61
CA TYR A 50 -32.11 -2.19 9.47
C TYR A 50 -33.09 -1.27 8.72
N LEU A 51 -34.34 -1.72 8.56
CA LEU A 51 -35.45 -0.79 8.36
C LEU A 51 -35.46 0.18 9.55
N GLY A 52 -35.02 1.43 9.32
CA GLY A 52 -35.46 2.60 10.08
C GLY A 52 -34.60 3.15 11.22
N GLY A 53 -33.41 2.61 11.54
CA GLY A 53 -32.64 3.07 12.73
C GLY A 53 -31.17 3.44 12.52
N ASN A 54 -30.40 2.58 11.82
CA ASN A 54 -28.93 2.66 11.88
C ASN A 54 -28.26 3.48 10.78
N ALA A 55 -28.90 3.69 9.63
CA ALA A 55 -28.38 4.60 8.60
C ALA A 55 -28.32 6.05 9.13
N ILE A 56 -29.34 6.46 9.90
CA ILE A 56 -29.40 7.76 10.58
C ILE A 56 -28.38 7.86 11.73
N LEU A 57 -28.02 6.73 12.37
CA LEU A 57 -27.00 6.71 13.43
C LEU A 57 -25.58 6.86 12.88
N LEU A 58 -25.27 6.35 11.69
CA LEU A 58 -23.97 6.59 11.05
C LEU A 58 -23.82 8.06 10.60
N GLU A 59 -24.91 8.68 10.15
CA GLU A 59 -24.96 10.12 9.84
C GLU A 59 -24.90 11.01 11.10
N ARG A 60 -25.41 10.54 12.25
CA ARG A 60 -25.38 11.27 13.53
C ARG A 60 -24.02 11.25 14.25
N HIS A 61 -23.09 10.38 13.86
CA HIS A 61 -21.69 10.43 14.34
C HIS A 61 -20.84 11.40 13.51
N THR A 62 -21.41 12.58 13.23
CA THR A 62 -20.81 13.65 12.42
C THR A 62 -19.73 14.44 13.15
N GLU A 63 -19.32 14.02 14.36
CA GLU A 63 -18.11 14.52 15.01
C GLU A 63 -17.29 13.34 15.56
N ALA A 64 -16.06 13.21 15.04
CA ALA A 64 -14.92 12.45 15.57
C ALA A 64 -14.59 11.02 15.07
N THR A 65 -15.33 10.36 14.16
CA THR A 65 -14.89 9.04 13.62
C THR A 65 -14.60 9.05 12.14
N ARG A 66 -13.50 8.38 11.73
CA ARG A 66 -13.11 8.17 10.32
C ARG A 66 -13.83 6.97 9.68
N PHE A 67 -14.77 6.36 10.38
CA PHE A 67 -15.58 5.27 9.86
C PHE A 67 -16.75 5.80 9.04
N ASN A 68 -17.10 5.08 7.99
CA ASN A 68 -18.08 5.50 7.00
C ASN A 68 -18.61 4.27 6.24
N LEU A 69 -19.48 4.48 5.26
CA LEU A 69 -20.02 3.42 4.40
C LEU A 69 -18.94 2.66 3.59
N PHE A 70 -17.75 3.25 3.38
CA PHE A 70 -16.63 2.54 2.76
C PHE A 70 -15.99 1.51 3.70
N THR A 71 -15.79 1.88 4.96
CA THR A 71 -15.01 1.08 5.92
C THR A 71 -15.89 0.17 6.78
N GLY A 72 -17.16 0.54 6.95
CA GLY A 72 -18.00 0.05 8.02
C GLY A 72 -17.54 0.58 9.38
N ASN A 73 -18.33 0.33 10.42
CA ASN A 73 -17.98 0.72 11.78
C ASN A 73 -17.38 -0.46 12.53
N GLN A 74 -16.04 -0.52 12.62
CA GLN A 74 -15.36 -1.57 13.37
C GLN A 74 -15.28 -1.18 14.86
N THR A 75 -15.82 -2.02 15.74
CA THR A 75 -15.66 -1.88 17.19
C THR A 75 -14.26 -2.27 17.67
N LEU A 76 -13.88 -1.89 18.89
CA LEU A 76 -12.60 -2.34 19.49
C LEU A 76 -12.55 -3.85 19.69
N GLN A 77 -13.67 -4.48 20.04
CA GLN A 77 -13.76 -5.93 20.18
C GLN A 77 -13.52 -6.64 18.85
N GLU A 78 -14.14 -6.16 17.76
CA GLU A 78 -13.91 -6.71 16.42
C GLU A 78 -12.49 -6.49 15.95
N ARG A 79 -11.88 -5.35 16.29
CA ARG A 79 -10.46 -5.08 16.05
C ARG A 79 -9.59 -6.15 16.72
N GLU A 80 -9.76 -6.39 18.02
CA GLU A 80 -8.99 -7.39 18.76
C GLU A 80 -9.20 -8.81 18.22
N GLN A 81 -10.44 -9.17 17.90
CA GLN A 81 -10.78 -10.46 17.31
C GLN A 81 -10.15 -10.65 15.93
N SER A 82 -10.03 -9.59 15.12
CA SER A 82 -9.46 -9.68 13.77
C SER A 82 -7.97 -10.05 13.71
N TYR A 83 -7.24 -9.92 14.83
CA TYR A 83 -5.85 -10.40 14.94
C TYR A 83 -5.74 -11.90 15.26
N LYS A 84 -6.85 -12.57 15.59
CA LYS A 84 -6.89 -14.03 15.79
C LYS A 84 -6.89 -14.72 14.42
N ALA A 85 -5.71 -15.16 13.99
CA ALA A 85 -5.49 -15.82 12.71
C ALA A 85 -6.09 -17.23 12.68
N ASN A 86 -7.41 -17.32 12.52
CA ASN A 86 -8.15 -18.57 12.31
C ASN A 86 -8.09 -19.00 10.83
N GLU A 87 -8.48 -20.24 10.54
CA GLU A 87 -8.51 -20.79 9.18
C GLU A 87 -9.34 -19.92 8.20
N THR A 88 -10.50 -19.43 8.67
CA THR A 88 -11.27 -18.37 8.01
C THR A 88 -11.24 -17.11 8.86
N ALA A 89 -10.67 -16.02 8.31
CA ALA A 89 -10.63 -14.72 8.96
C ALA A 89 -11.75 -13.80 8.40
N VAL A 90 -12.60 -13.25 9.28
CA VAL A 90 -13.65 -12.29 8.90
C VAL A 90 -13.21 -10.89 9.31
N VAL A 91 -13.09 -9.95 8.38
CA VAL A 91 -12.44 -8.66 8.62
C VAL A 91 -13.06 -7.50 7.85
N HIS A 92 -13.09 -6.30 8.43
CA HIS A 92 -13.33 -5.06 7.69
C HIS A 92 -12.15 -4.79 6.75
N CYS A 93 -12.39 -4.42 5.49
CA CYS A 93 -11.29 -4.22 4.55
C CYS A 93 -11.62 -3.23 3.42
N GLY A 94 -12.32 -2.14 3.76
CA GLY A 94 -12.90 -1.23 2.77
C GLY A 94 -14.01 -1.90 1.94
N PHE A 95 -14.64 -1.11 1.05
CA PHE A 95 -15.76 -1.54 0.21
C PHE A 95 -16.86 -2.27 1.00
N TYR A 96 -17.21 -1.74 2.18
CA TYR A 96 -18.21 -2.32 3.07
C TYR A 96 -19.62 -2.19 2.49
N SER A 97 -19.96 -1.03 1.92
CA SER A 97 -21.20 -0.76 1.21
C SER A 97 -20.91 -0.35 -0.25
N GLU A 98 -21.82 -0.69 -1.16
CA GLU A 98 -21.77 -0.21 -2.56
C GLU A 98 -21.89 1.32 -2.65
N ASN A 99 -22.54 1.94 -1.65
CA ASN A 99 -22.65 3.38 -1.50
C ASN A 99 -21.47 3.99 -0.73
N GLY A 100 -20.42 3.20 -0.47
CA GLY A 100 -19.23 3.63 0.27
C GLY A 100 -18.30 4.56 -0.51
N GLY A 101 -18.48 4.74 -1.81
CA GLY A 101 -17.59 5.54 -2.65
C GLY A 101 -16.41 4.76 -3.22
N PHE A 102 -15.34 5.46 -3.60
CA PHE A 102 -14.22 4.95 -4.41
C PHE A 102 -14.71 4.32 -5.72
N ARG A 103 -15.53 5.06 -6.47
CA ARG A 103 -16.14 4.57 -7.70
C ARG A 103 -15.12 4.58 -8.84
N VAL A 104 -15.03 3.43 -9.51
CA VAL A 104 -14.22 3.20 -10.71
C VAL A 104 -15.16 2.77 -11.85
N SER A 105 -14.84 3.15 -13.09
CA SER A 105 -15.62 2.77 -14.27
C SER A 105 -15.66 1.25 -14.44
N ASP A 106 -16.72 0.71 -15.05
CA ASP A 106 -16.79 -0.74 -15.28
C ASP A 106 -15.75 -1.23 -16.29
N GLU A 107 -15.38 -0.38 -17.25
CA GLU A 107 -14.28 -0.64 -18.16
C GLU A 107 -12.95 -0.83 -17.42
N ASP A 108 -12.61 0.09 -16.50
CA ASP A 108 -11.41 -0.01 -15.69
C ASP A 108 -11.47 -1.20 -14.72
N LYS A 109 -12.63 -1.48 -14.11
CA LYS A 109 -12.81 -2.69 -13.29
C LYS A 109 -12.54 -3.95 -14.11
N ASN A 110 -13.01 -4.00 -15.35
CA ASN A 110 -12.79 -5.15 -16.23
C ASN A 110 -11.31 -5.27 -16.61
N TYR A 111 -10.65 -4.15 -16.95
CA TYR A 111 -9.20 -4.14 -17.17
C TYR A 111 -8.43 -4.64 -15.93
N MET A 112 -8.73 -4.12 -14.74
CA MET A 112 -8.04 -4.51 -13.49
C MET A 112 -8.23 -6.00 -13.16
N LYS A 113 -9.37 -6.60 -13.52
CA LYS A 113 -9.59 -8.06 -13.38
C LYS A 113 -8.72 -8.91 -14.31
N THR A 114 -8.16 -8.36 -15.38
CA THR A 114 -7.26 -9.12 -16.28
C THR A 114 -5.84 -9.23 -15.73
N CYS A 115 -5.44 -8.32 -14.84
CA CYS A 115 -4.08 -8.22 -14.35
C CYS A 115 -3.68 -9.40 -13.45
N LYS A 116 -2.62 -10.13 -13.82
CA LYS A 116 -2.01 -11.20 -12.99
C LYS A 116 -0.89 -10.70 -12.09
N ALA A 117 -0.19 -9.66 -12.53
CA ALA A 117 0.69 -8.84 -11.70
C ALA A 117 0.46 -7.37 -12.04
N VAL A 118 0.66 -6.48 -11.05
CA VAL A 118 0.41 -5.05 -11.26
C VAL A 118 1.40 -4.15 -10.52
N VAL A 119 1.89 -3.12 -11.20
CA VAL A 119 2.54 -1.96 -10.57
C VAL A 119 1.49 -0.86 -10.40
N THR A 120 1.37 -0.31 -9.20
CA THR A 120 0.39 0.72 -8.87
C THR A 120 1.03 1.96 -8.27
N THR A 121 0.49 3.13 -8.63
CA THR A 121 0.75 4.41 -7.97
C THR A 121 -0.56 5.18 -7.82
N CYS A 122 -0.61 6.23 -6.99
CA CYS A 122 -1.76 7.13 -6.98
C CYS A 122 -1.34 8.56 -6.70
N ALA A 123 -2.07 9.51 -7.29
CA ALA A 123 -2.03 10.90 -6.92
C ALA A 123 -3.47 11.39 -6.75
N PHE A 124 -3.79 11.90 -5.56
CA PHE A 124 -5.07 12.52 -5.26
C PHE A 124 -4.82 13.96 -4.80
N GLY A 125 -5.63 14.90 -5.28
CA GLY A 125 -5.50 16.33 -5.01
C GLY A 125 -4.49 17.11 -5.87
N GLY A 126 -3.99 16.51 -6.96
CA GLY A 126 -3.11 17.20 -7.91
C GLY A 126 -1.72 17.54 -7.37
N GLY A 127 -1.27 16.85 -6.32
CA GLY A 127 -0.03 17.19 -5.59
C GLY A 127 1.26 16.73 -6.28
N ASP A 128 1.22 15.61 -6.99
CA ASP A 128 2.39 14.94 -7.55
C ASP A 128 2.25 14.70 -9.05
N ASP A 129 3.39 14.55 -9.71
CA ASP A 129 3.46 14.33 -11.15
C ASP A 129 3.50 12.84 -11.51
N LEU A 130 3.08 12.50 -12.73
CA LEU A 130 3.14 11.13 -13.22
C LEU A 130 4.48 10.81 -13.90
N TYR A 131 5.37 10.16 -13.17
CA TYR A 131 6.65 9.69 -13.70
C TYR A 131 6.51 8.33 -14.40
N GLN A 132 7.00 8.24 -15.64
CA GLN A 132 6.97 7.00 -16.41
C GLN A 132 7.94 5.95 -15.82
N PRO A 133 7.53 4.67 -15.71
CA PRO A 133 8.43 3.62 -15.29
C PRO A 133 9.49 3.38 -16.38
N ILE A 134 10.73 3.17 -15.94
CA ILE A 134 11.90 2.99 -16.80
C ILE A 134 12.63 1.69 -16.48
N GLY A 135 13.26 1.09 -17.48
CA GLY A 135 14.00 -0.18 -17.32
C GLY A 135 13.11 -1.42 -17.25
N MET A 136 11.94 -1.40 -17.90
CA MET A 136 11.09 -2.57 -18.08
C MET A 136 11.56 -3.37 -19.31
N SER A 137 11.63 -4.69 -19.20
CA SER A 137 11.78 -5.61 -20.33
C SER A 137 10.51 -5.68 -21.18
N SER A 138 10.64 -6.22 -22.40
CA SER A 138 9.48 -6.45 -23.27
C SER A 138 8.51 -7.44 -22.65
N ALA A 139 9.02 -8.52 -22.04
CA ALA A 139 8.23 -9.49 -21.29
C ALA A 139 7.44 -8.85 -20.13
N SER A 140 8.08 -7.98 -19.34
CA SER A 140 7.39 -7.27 -18.25
C SER A 140 6.27 -6.35 -18.74
N LEU A 141 6.44 -5.70 -19.89
CA LEU A 141 5.39 -4.86 -20.47
C LEU A 141 4.17 -5.67 -20.93
N GLN A 142 4.35 -6.94 -21.28
CA GLN A 142 3.26 -7.84 -21.66
C GLN A 142 2.60 -8.52 -20.46
N LYS A 143 3.38 -8.88 -19.42
CA LYS A 143 2.91 -9.69 -18.29
C LYS A 143 2.43 -8.89 -17.08
N VAL A 144 2.80 -7.61 -16.98
CA VAL A 144 2.51 -6.77 -15.80
C VAL A 144 1.69 -5.56 -16.20
N CYS A 145 0.57 -5.34 -15.51
CA CYS A 145 -0.22 -4.12 -15.65
C CYS A 145 0.48 -2.94 -14.93
N TYR A 146 0.31 -1.73 -15.45
CA TYR A 146 0.78 -0.51 -14.81
C TYR A 146 -0.42 0.42 -14.64
N VAL A 147 -0.85 0.66 -13.41
CA VAL A 147 -2.07 1.44 -13.12
C VAL A 147 -1.76 2.63 -12.20
N ALA A 148 -2.17 3.82 -12.63
CA ALA A 148 -2.11 5.04 -11.83
C ALA A 148 -3.53 5.48 -11.47
N PHE A 149 -3.82 5.60 -10.17
CA PHE A 149 -5.11 6.08 -9.68
C PHE A 149 -5.10 7.58 -9.49
N TRP A 150 -6.03 8.28 -10.12
CA TRP A 150 -6.23 9.73 -10.02
C TRP A 150 -7.62 10.06 -9.50
N ASP A 151 -7.78 11.22 -8.90
CA ASP A 151 -9.09 11.85 -8.68
C ASP A 151 -9.33 12.92 -9.75
N GLU A 152 -10.54 13.45 -9.81
CA GLU A 152 -10.92 14.46 -10.80
C GLU A 152 -10.08 15.75 -10.67
N ILE A 153 -9.61 16.07 -9.47
CA ILE A 153 -8.70 17.20 -9.21
C ILE A 153 -7.34 16.95 -9.87
N THR A 154 -6.77 15.75 -9.70
CA THR A 154 -5.49 15.38 -10.31
C THR A 154 -5.60 15.31 -11.82
N LEU A 155 -6.69 14.76 -12.34
CA LEU A 155 -6.98 14.74 -13.78
C LEU A 155 -6.92 16.16 -14.36
N ALA A 156 -7.73 17.08 -13.83
CA ALA A 156 -7.77 18.46 -14.31
C ALA A 156 -6.41 19.16 -14.18
N ALA A 157 -5.67 18.92 -13.09
CA ALA A 157 -4.34 19.50 -12.89
C ALA A 157 -3.31 18.98 -13.91
N GLN A 158 -3.35 17.69 -14.25
CA GLN A 158 -2.43 17.09 -15.22
C GLN A 158 -2.79 17.50 -16.67
N GLU A 159 -4.07 17.59 -17.00
CA GLU A 159 -4.53 18.08 -18.31
C GLU A 159 -4.12 19.54 -18.55
N ALA A 160 -4.20 20.39 -17.53
CA ALA A 160 -3.72 21.77 -17.58
C ALA A 160 -2.20 21.88 -17.83
N GLU A 161 -1.44 20.84 -17.50
CA GLU A 161 -0.01 20.73 -17.79
C GLU A 161 0.28 20.00 -19.13
N GLY A 162 -0.75 19.75 -19.94
CA GLY A 162 -0.64 19.14 -21.25
C GLY A 162 -0.59 17.61 -21.25
N LYS A 163 -0.79 16.96 -20.08
CA LYS A 163 -0.83 15.50 -19.98
C LYS A 163 -2.25 15.02 -20.18
N ARG A 164 -2.54 14.57 -21.40
CA ARG A 164 -3.84 14.05 -21.78
C ARG A 164 -3.84 12.54 -21.79
N ILE A 165 -4.91 11.97 -21.26
CA ILE A 165 -5.19 10.53 -21.35
C ILE A 165 -5.58 10.23 -22.80
N ASP A 166 -5.00 9.20 -23.39
CA ASP A 166 -5.37 8.75 -24.74
C ASP A 166 -6.69 7.95 -24.75
N GLU A 167 -7.13 7.55 -25.96
CA GLU A 167 -8.35 6.77 -26.16
C GLU A 167 -8.36 5.41 -25.46
N ASN A 168 -7.19 4.86 -25.10
CA ASN A 168 -7.04 3.58 -24.41
C ASN A 168 -6.92 3.76 -22.88
N HIS A 169 -7.20 4.97 -22.39
CA HIS A 169 -7.03 5.37 -21.01
C HIS A 169 -5.57 5.35 -20.54
N MET A 170 -4.61 5.59 -21.43
CA MET A 170 -3.18 5.51 -21.14
C MET A 170 -2.49 6.87 -21.15
N ILE A 171 -1.44 6.98 -20.34
CA ILE A 171 -0.37 7.98 -20.49
C ILE A 171 0.97 7.25 -20.44
N GLY A 172 1.59 7.08 -21.60
CA GLY A 172 2.79 6.27 -21.74
C GLY A 172 2.50 4.82 -21.34
N LYS A 173 3.20 4.31 -20.31
CA LYS A 173 3.00 2.93 -19.83
C LYS A 173 1.84 2.80 -18.84
N TRP A 174 1.36 3.90 -18.25
CA TRP A 174 0.34 3.87 -17.20
C TRP A 174 -1.06 3.85 -17.79
N ARG A 175 -1.91 2.90 -17.37
CA ARG A 175 -3.37 3.06 -17.45
C ARG A 175 -3.80 3.99 -16.33
N ILE A 176 -4.53 5.05 -16.69
CA ILE A 176 -5.05 6.02 -15.76
C ILE A 176 -6.46 5.61 -15.35
N VAL A 177 -6.65 5.34 -14.06
CA VAL A 177 -7.94 5.03 -13.47
C VAL A 177 -8.41 6.24 -12.68
N VAL A 178 -9.45 6.91 -13.18
CA VAL A 178 -10.05 8.06 -12.51
C VAL A 178 -11.08 7.58 -11.50
N VAL A 179 -10.82 7.85 -10.22
CA VAL A 179 -11.65 7.49 -9.08
C VAL A 179 -12.58 8.66 -8.76
N ARG A 180 -13.88 8.36 -8.66
CA ARG A 180 -14.91 9.29 -8.22
C ARG A 180 -15.40 8.96 -6.81
N ASP A 181 -16.09 9.91 -6.18
CA ASP A 181 -16.71 9.74 -4.87
C ASP A 181 -15.73 9.22 -3.82
N LEU A 182 -14.61 9.91 -3.63
CA LEU A 182 -13.59 9.50 -2.65
C LEU A 182 -14.20 9.40 -1.24
N PRO A 183 -13.96 8.31 -0.50
CA PRO A 183 -14.65 8.04 0.76
C PRO A 183 -14.22 8.93 1.93
N PHE A 184 -13.08 9.60 1.82
CA PHE A 184 -12.53 10.44 2.88
C PHE A 184 -12.25 11.85 2.38
N THR A 185 -12.39 12.84 3.26
CA THR A 185 -11.91 14.21 2.98
C THR A 185 -10.38 14.28 2.94
N ASP A 186 -9.68 13.46 3.74
CA ASP A 186 -8.21 13.36 3.72
C ASP A 186 -7.72 12.57 2.49
N GLN A 187 -7.17 13.28 1.51
CA GLN A 187 -6.54 12.72 0.32
C GLN A 187 -5.42 11.71 0.63
N ARG A 188 -4.68 11.90 1.72
CA ARG A 188 -3.62 10.96 2.15
C ARG A 188 -4.22 9.64 2.63
N LEU A 189 -5.40 9.67 3.23
CA LEU A 189 -6.13 8.49 3.64
C LEU A 189 -6.73 7.78 2.42
N ASN A 190 -7.30 8.52 1.46
CA ASN A 190 -7.74 7.95 0.17
C ASN A 190 -6.59 7.23 -0.55
N GLY A 191 -5.39 7.80 -0.55
CA GLY A 191 -4.20 7.17 -1.16
C GLY A 191 -3.78 5.86 -0.49
N LYS A 192 -4.31 5.53 0.70
CA LYS A 192 -4.09 4.23 1.34
C LYS A 192 -4.90 3.12 0.70
N ILE A 193 -6.00 3.43 0.01
CA ILE A 193 -6.84 2.44 -0.66
C ILE A 193 -6.05 1.73 -1.78
N PRO A 194 -5.55 2.43 -2.82
CA PRO A 194 -4.73 1.76 -3.83
C PRO A 194 -3.42 1.23 -3.25
N LYS A 195 -2.86 1.86 -2.22
CA LYS A 195 -1.65 1.36 -1.55
C LYS A 195 -1.82 0.03 -0.85
N MET A 196 -2.89 -0.13 -0.08
CA MET A 196 -3.05 -1.25 0.86
C MET A 196 -4.03 -2.31 0.34
N LEU A 197 -5.06 -1.89 -0.39
CA LEU A 197 -6.17 -2.74 -0.81
C LEU A 197 -6.07 -3.18 -2.28
N ASN A 198 -4.85 -3.32 -2.83
CA ASN A 198 -4.67 -3.85 -4.19
C ASN A 198 -5.37 -5.19 -4.39
N HIS A 199 -5.38 -6.08 -3.39
CA HIS A 199 -6.04 -7.39 -3.47
C HIS A 199 -7.57 -7.28 -3.57
N ARG A 200 -8.17 -6.15 -3.15
CA ARG A 200 -9.58 -5.84 -3.38
C ARG A 200 -9.83 -5.25 -4.78
N LEU A 201 -8.87 -4.46 -5.28
CA LEU A 201 -8.96 -3.78 -6.58
C LEU A 201 -8.62 -4.68 -7.78
N PHE A 202 -7.69 -5.61 -7.59
CA PHE A 202 -7.16 -6.53 -8.60
C PHE A 202 -7.37 -7.98 -8.12
N PRO A 203 -8.62 -8.49 -8.12
CA PRO A 203 -8.94 -9.79 -7.51
C PRO A 203 -8.28 -10.99 -8.20
N GLN A 204 -7.73 -10.81 -9.40
CA GLN A 204 -7.03 -11.83 -10.17
C GLN A 204 -5.51 -11.66 -10.16
N ALA A 205 -5.01 -10.60 -9.52
CA ALA A 205 -3.57 -10.38 -9.39
C ALA A 205 -3.01 -11.28 -8.29
N ARG A 206 -1.93 -11.99 -8.61
CA ARG A 206 -1.14 -12.72 -7.61
C ARG A 206 -0.10 -11.82 -6.96
N TYR A 207 0.44 -10.87 -7.72
CA TYR A 207 1.51 -9.99 -7.24
C TYR A 207 1.18 -8.53 -7.48
N SER A 208 1.60 -7.67 -6.56
CA SER A 208 1.55 -6.22 -6.80
C SER A 208 2.76 -5.49 -6.26
N ILE A 209 3.17 -4.43 -6.96
CA ILE A 209 4.16 -3.47 -6.54
C ILE A 209 3.47 -2.12 -6.35
N TRP A 210 3.46 -1.60 -5.13
CA TRP A 210 3.05 -0.23 -4.86
C TRP A 210 4.26 0.72 -4.98
N VAL A 211 4.08 1.88 -5.61
CA VAL A 211 5.10 2.94 -5.72
C VAL A 211 4.46 4.30 -5.38
N ASP A 212 5.03 4.97 -4.37
CA ASP A 212 4.62 6.31 -3.95
C ASP A 212 4.80 7.32 -5.11
N SER A 213 3.81 8.19 -5.35
CA SER A 213 3.75 9.13 -6.49
C SER A 213 4.94 10.08 -6.57
N LYS A 214 5.60 10.36 -5.45
CA LYS A 214 6.83 11.16 -5.41
C LYS A 214 8.09 10.44 -5.93
N SER A 215 7.93 9.21 -6.42
CA SER A 215 9.02 8.32 -6.81
C SER A 215 8.80 7.79 -8.22
N GLN A 216 9.86 7.72 -9.03
CA GLN A 216 9.83 7.05 -10.32
C GLN A 216 10.33 5.62 -10.17
N PHE A 217 9.53 4.64 -10.60
CA PHE A 217 9.93 3.24 -10.63
C PHE A 217 10.95 2.98 -11.75
N ARG A 218 12.10 2.38 -11.42
CA ARG A 218 13.26 2.30 -12.32
C ARG A 218 13.88 0.90 -12.47
N ARG A 219 13.13 -0.15 -12.15
CA ARG A 219 13.59 -1.54 -12.17
C ARG A 219 12.51 -2.44 -12.74
N ASP A 220 12.91 -3.44 -13.52
CA ASP A 220 11.99 -4.41 -14.11
C ASP A 220 11.14 -5.13 -13.04
N PRO A 221 9.80 -5.15 -13.15
CA PRO A 221 8.92 -5.65 -12.10
C PRO A 221 9.05 -7.16 -11.89
N LEU A 222 9.26 -7.96 -12.94
CA LEU A 222 9.47 -9.41 -12.78
C LEU A 222 10.78 -9.66 -12.05
N GLY A 223 11.84 -8.94 -12.40
CA GLY A 223 13.10 -8.98 -11.67
C GLY A 223 12.95 -8.55 -10.20
N VAL A 224 12.13 -7.55 -9.91
CA VAL A 224 11.85 -7.10 -8.54
C VAL A 224 11.08 -8.15 -7.75
N LEU A 225 10.07 -8.80 -8.35
CA LEU A 225 9.34 -9.91 -7.74
C LEU A 225 10.26 -11.09 -7.44
N GLU A 226 11.09 -11.46 -8.41
CA GLU A 226 12.07 -12.53 -8.25
C GLU A 226 13.05 -12.22 -7.12
N ALA A 227 13.69 -11.05 -7.14
CA ALA A 227 14.74 -10.73 -6.19
C ALA A 227 14.24 -10.49 -4.76
N LEU A 228 13.01 -9.99 -4.59
CA LEU A 228 12.50 -9.56 -3.27
C LEU A 228 11.46 -10.50 -2.67
N LEU A 229 10.78 -11.34 -3.47
CA LEU A 229 9.80 -12.32 -3.01
C LEU A 229 10.28 -13.75 -3.27
N TRP A 230 10.52 -14.12 -4.54
CA TRP A 230 10.72 -15.53 -4.90
C TRP A 230 12.04 -16.08 -4.35
N ARG A 231 13.15 -15.38 -4.61
CA ARG A 231 14.50 -15.75 -4.14
C ARG A 231 14.62 -15.75 -2.61
N THR A 232 13.84 -14.91 -1.94
CA THR A 232 13.86 -14.74 -0.48
C THR A 232 12.76 -15.54 0.22
N ASN A 233 11.96 -16.31 -0.53
CA ASN A 233 10.78 -17.02 -0.05
C ASN A 233 9.87 -16.15 0.85
N SER A 234 9.63 -14.91 0.41
CA SER A 234 8.88 -13.89 1.13
C SER A 234 7.57 -13.56 0.41
N SER A 235 6.52 -13.29 1.17
CA SER A 235 5.21 -12.90 0.63
C SER A 235 4.97 -11.38 0.69
N LEU A 236 5.82 -10.66 1.42
CA LEU A 236 5.82 -9.21 1.52
C LEU A 236 7.26 -8.70 1.60
N ALA A 237 7.59 -7.66 0.84
CA ALA A 237 8.85 -6.96 0.93
C ALA A 237 8.63 -5.44 1.03
N ILE A 238 9.34 -4.82 1.96
CA ILE A 238 9.22 -3.40 2.28
C ILE A 238 10.55 -2.87 2.83
N SER A 239 10.84 -1.58 2.61
CA SER A 239 12.09 -0.97 3.05
C SER A 239 12.13 -0.80 4.56
N GLU A 240 13.30 -1.03 5.17
CA GLU A 240 13.63 -0.49 6.48
C GLU A 240 13.53 1.04 6.47
N HIS A 241 13.14 1.61 7.60
CA HIS A 241 13.04 3.06 7.74
C HIS A 241 14.41 3.74 7.80
N GLY A 242 14.59 4.83 7.04
CA GLY A 242 15.89 5.49 6.87
C GLY A 242 16.49 6.07 8.15
N ALA A 243 15.67 6.66 9.02
CA ALA A 243 16.16 7.46 10.16
C ALA A 243 15.92 6.79 11.52
N ARG A 244 14.65 6.64 11.91
CA ARG A 244 14.23 6.11 13.21
C ARG A 244 13.98 4.61 13.16
N SER A 245 13.89 4.00 14.34
CA SER A 245 13.63 2.56 14.50
C SER A 245 12.59 2.23 15.57
N SER A 246 12.06 3.21 16.31
CA SER A 246 11.00 3.05 17.32
C SER A 246 9.72 3.79 16.88
N VAL A 247 8.57 3.16 17.10
CA VAL A 247 7.24 3.76 16.87
C VAL A 247 7.02 5.00 17.73
N TYR A 248 7.48 4.98 18.98
CA TYR A 248 7.30 6.10 19.90
C TYR A 248 8.20 7.29 19.51
N ASP A 249 9.42 7.03 19.05
CA ASP A 249 10.28 8.07 18.49
C ASP A 249 9.74 8.61 17.15
N GLU A 250 9.13 7.75 16.32
CA GLU A 250 8.42 8.19 15.11
C GLU A 250 7.24 9.09 15.45
N GLY A 251 6.44 8.75 16.47
CA GLY A 251 5.33 9.58 16.93
C GLY A 251 5.76 11.00 17.28
N LYS A 252 6.84 11.15 18.06
CA LYS A 252 7.44 12.47 18.37
C LYS A 252 7.82 13.22 17.10
N ALA A 253 8.42 12.52 16.13
CA ALA A 253 8.83 13.12 14.86
C ALA A 253 7.65 13.50 13.96
N VAL A 254 6.56 12.74 13.98
CA VAL A 254 5.30 13.04 13.27
C VAL A 254 4.71 14.34 13.80
N VAL A 255 4.57 14.46 15.13
CA VAL A 255 4.05 15.67 15.77
C VAL A 255 4.96 16.87 15.48
N LYS A 256 6.28 16.74 15.72
CA LYS A 256 7.25 17.83 15.47
C LYS A 256 7.24 18.33 14.02
N LYS A 257 6.89 17.47 13.05
CA LYS A 257 6.82 17.81 11.62
C LYS A 257 5.42 18.23 11.17
N ASN A 258 4.47 18.44 12.09
CA ASN A 258 3.08 18.78 11.80
C ASN A 258 2.44 17.83 10.78
N LYS A 259 2.75 16.54 10.93
CA LYS A 259 2.29 15.48 10.03
C LYS A 259 0.96 14.86 10.47
N ALA A 260 0.64 14.93 11.75
CA ALA A 260 -0.66 14.59 12.34
C ALA A 260 -0.79 15.43 13.61
N THR A 261 -2.00 15.57 14.14
CA THR A 261 -2.17 16.36 15.37
C THR A 261 -1.54 15.63 16.57
N PRO A 262 -1.08 16.35 17.61
CA PRO A 262 -0.61 15.73 18.84
C PRO A 262 -1.64 14.76 19.44
N GLU A 263 -2.92 15.09 19.38
CA GLU A 263 -4.03 14.34 19.96
C GLU A 263 -4.20 12.99 19.25
N GLU A 264 -4.26 13.01 17.92
CA GLU A 264 -4.38 11.79 17.09
C GLU A 264 -3.21 10.82 17.33
N VAL A 265 -1.98 11.36 17.41
CA VAL A 265 -0.79 10.55 17.68
C VAL A 265 -0.80 10.00 19.11
N LYS A 266 -1.21 10.83 20.08
CA LYS A 266 -1.31 10.42 21.49
C LYS A 266 -2.34 9.30 21.66
N GLU A 267 -3.48 9.39 21.01
CA GLU A 267 -4.52 8.36 21.05
C GLU A 267 -3.97 7.01 20.54
N GLN A 268 -3.37 7.01 19.34
CA GLN A 268 -2.79 5.80 18.73
C GLN A 268 -1.74 5.15 19.63
N LEU A 269 -0.78 5.94 20.11
CA LEU A 269 0.33 5.41 20.92
C LEU A 269 -0.11 4.98 22.31
N THR A 270 -1.13 5.62 22.89
CA THR A 270 -1.72 5.19 24.16
C THR A 270 -2.42 3.86 23.99
N ARG A 271 -3.20 3.67 22.92
CA ARG A 271 -3.77 2.35 22.59
C ARG A 271 -2.68 1.29 22.47
N TYR A 272 -1.61 1.57 21.72
CA TYR A 272 -0.54 0.60 21.52
C TYR A 272 0.17 0.23 22.81
N ARG A 273 0.36 1.18 23.73
CA ARG A 273 0.88 0.87 25.09
C ARG A 273 -0.06 -0.02 25.88
N ASN A 274 -1.36 0.28 25.86
CA ASN A 274 -2.36 -0.52 26.58
C ASN A 274 -2.44 -1.95 26.02
N ASP A 275 -2.20 -2.11 24.72
CA ASP A 275 -2.12 -3.42 24.06
C ASP A 275 -0.76 -4.13 24.27
N GLY A 276 0.13 -3.56 25.08
CA GLY A 276 1.44 -4.13 25.41
C GLY A 276 2.49 -4.04 24.30
N PHE A 277 2.34 -3.12 23.33
CA PHE A 277 3.29 -2.96 22.23
C PHE A 277 4.65 -2.44 22.75
N PRO A 278 5.78 -3.11 22.44
CA PRO A 278 7.06 -2.77 23.01
C PRO A 278 7.71 -1.55 22.32
N ASP A 279 8.59 -0.83 23.04
CA ASP A 279 9.48 0.20 22.47
C ASP A 279 10.79 -0.40 21.92
N GLU A 280 10.71 -1.60 21.35
CA GLU A 280 11.86 -2.27 20.76
C GLU A 280 12.23 -1.64 19.43
N LYS A 281 13.48 -1.17 19.33
CA LYS A 281 14.04 -0.56 18.12
C LYS A 281 14.35 -1.57 17.01
N ARG A 282 14.34 -2.86 17.32
CA ARG A 282 14.68 -3.95 16.40
C ARG A 282 13.58 -5.01 16.35
N PHE A 283 13.39 -5.61 15.20
CA PHE A 283 12.53 -6.77 14.97
C PHE A 283 13.27 -7.73 14.03
N ASN A 284 13.53 -8.96 14.48
CA ASN A 284 14.32 -9.96 13.75
C ASN A 284 15.65 -9.41 13.20
N GLY A 285 16.40 -8.68 14.03
CA GLY A 285 17.68 -8.05 13.67
C GLY A 285 17.59 -6.80 12.78
N LYS A 286 16.41 -6.50 12.21
CA LYS A 286 16.15 -5.32 11.37
C LYS A 286 15.58 -4.17 12.17
N LYS A 287 15.56 -2.95 11.63
CA LYS A 287 14.83 -1.83 12.25
C LYS A 287 13.35 -2.22 12.38
N ALA A 288 12.74 -1.91 13.53
CA ALA A 288 11.33 -2.21 13.72
C ALA A 288 10.42 -1.34 12.84
N LEU A 289 10.88 -0.16 12.40
CA LEU A 289 10.13 0.70 11.48
C LEU A 289 10.40 0.39 10.01
N ALA A 290 9.34 0.52 9.21
CA ALA A 290 9.39 0.43 7.76
C ALA A 290 9.15 1.79 7.08
N GLU A 291 9.63 1.93 5.85
CA GLU A 291 9.28 3.00 4.94
C GLU A 291 8.49 2.45 3.75
N ALA A 292 7.18 2.69 3.78
CA ALA A 292 6.23 2.13 2.84
C ALA A 292 6.14 2.92 1.51
N SER A 293 7.24 3.51 1.03
CA SER A 293 7.22 4.24 -0.27
C SER A 293 7.26 3.28 -1.47
N ILE A 294 7.68 2.04 -1.25
CA ILE A 294 7.55 0.93 -2.17
C ILE A 294 7.18 -0.33 -1.38
N ILE A 295 6.22 -1.09 -1.86
CA ILE A 295 5.78 -2.35 -1.24
C ILE A 295 5.67 -3.38 -2.36
N VAL A 296 6.35 -4.51 -2.22
CA VAL A 296 6.25 -5.64 -3.14
C VAL A 296 5.54 -6.75 -2.39
N ARG A 297 4.48 -7.33 -2.94
CA ARG A 297 3.69 -8.34 -2.22
C ARG A 297 3.09 -9.39 -3.13
N GLU A 298 2.99 -10.59 -2.58
CA GLU A 298 2.12 -11.66 -3.04
C GLU A 298 0.75 -11.54 -2.36
N HIS A 299 -0.31 -11.83 -3.10
CA HIS A 299 -1.70 -11.81 -2.63
C HIS A 299 -2.07 -13.21 -2.19
N THR A 300 -1.81 -13.51 -0.92
CA THR A 300 -2.21 -14.74 -0.23
C THR A 300 -3.31 -14.39 0.78
N PRO A 301 -4.10 -15.36 1.27
CA PRO A 301 -5.07 -15.08 2.33
C PRO A 301 -4.42 -14.39 3.55
N LEU A 302 -3.22 -14.84 3.96
CA LEU A 302 -2.54 -14.26 5.11
C LEU A 302 -2.04 -12.82 4.85
N THR A 303 -1.44 -12.56 3.69
CA THR A 303 -1.00 -11.19 3.34
C THR A 303 -2.19 -10.27 3.10
N ASN A 304 -3.30 -10.74 2.52
CA ASN A 304 -4.51 -9.96 2.35
C ASN A 304 -5.10 -9.56 3.71
N LEU A 305 -5.20 -10.49 4.67
CA LEU A 305 -5.59 -10.19 6.05
C LEU A 305 -4.68 -9.12 6.67
N PHE A 306 -3.36 -9.29 6.56
CA PHE A 306 -2.40 -8.31 7.07
C PHE A 306 -2.64 -6.91 6.47
N MET A 307 -2.85 -6.82 5.17
CA MET A 307 -3.09 -5.54 4.50
C MET A 307 -4.43 -4.90 4.93
N CYS A 308 -5.48 -5.70 5.16
CA CYS A 308 -6.75 -5.22 5.72
C CYS A 308 -6.57 -4.67 7.14
N LEU A 309 -5.89 -5.41 8.02
CA LEU A 309 -5.61 -4.98 9.39
C LEU A 309 -4.81 -3.68 9.42
N TRP A 310 -3.81 -3.57 8.55
CA TRP A 310 -3.00 -2.36 8.43
C TRP A 310 -3.81 -1.16 7.94
N PHE A 311 -4.68 -1.35 6.95
CA PHE A 311 -5.59 -0.31 6.49
C PHE A 311 -6.55 0.13 7.61
N ASN A 312 -7.12 -0.81 8.38
CA ASN A 312 -8.03 -0.50 9.48
C ASN A 312 -7.36 0.31 10.59
N GLU A 313 -6.10 0.01 10.95
CA GLU A 313 -5.33 0.80 11.91
C GLU A 313 -5.08 2.23 11.42
N VAL A 314 -4.82 2.39 10.11
CA VAL A 314 -4.65 3.70 9.50
C VAL A 314 -5.94 4.51 9.49
N VAL A 315 -7.07 3.86 9.15
CA VAL A 315 -8.39 4.50 9.21
C VAL A 315 -8.71 4.91 10.63
N ARG A 316 -8.57 4.01 11.60
CA ARG A 316 -8.95 4.26 13.00
C ARG A 316 -8.16 5.39 13.64
N PHE A 317 -6.87 5.45 13.39
CA PHE A 317 -5.97 6.36 14.10
C PHE A 317 -5.40 7.44 13.18
N THR A 318 -4.24 7.20 12.57
CA THR A 318 -3.55 8.20 11.75
C THR A 318 -3.21 7.66 10.37
N SER A 319 -3.20 8.53 9.36
CA SER A 319 -2.73 8.20 8.00
C SER A 319 -1.20 7.96 7.93
N ARG A 320 -0.51 7.98 9.07
CA ARG A 320 0.93 7.72 9.23
C ARG A 320 1.18 6.23 9.40
N ASP A 321 1.20 5.56 8.25
CA ASP A 321 1.42 4.12 8.11
C ASP A 321 2.70 3.58 8.78
N GLN A 322 3.71 4.43 9.02
CA GLN A 322 4.91 4.10 9.80
C GLN A 322 4.61 3.75 11.27
N LEU A 323 3.53 4.29 11.85
CA LEU A 323 3.12 3.99 13.22
C LEU A 323 2.38 2.65 13.28
N SER A 324 1.49 2.39 12.33
CA SER A 324 0.61 1.21 12.34
C SER A 324 1.25 -0.05 11.77
N PHE A 325 2.14 0.04 10.77
CA PHE A 325 2.80 -1.13 10.18
C PHE A 325 3.48 -2.04 11.21
N PRO A 326 4.40 -1.53 12.05
CA PRO A 326 5.10 -2.38 13.01
C PRO A 326 4.17 -2.94 14.08
N TYR A 327 3.12 -2.19 14.43
CA TYR A 327 2.08 -2.67 15.33
C TYR A 327 1.37 -3.90 14.76
N VAL A 328 0.82 -3.78 13.55
CA VAL A 328 0.07 -4.86 12.88
C VAL A 328 0.96 -6.09 12.68
N LEU A 329 2.22 -5.88 12.25
CA LEU A 329 3.16 -6.97 12.01
C LEU A 329 3.43 -7.79 13.28
N ARG A 330 3.63 -7.11 14.42
CA ARG A 330 3.85 -7.80 15.70
C ARG A 330 2.58 -8.42 16.26
N GLN A 331 1.41 -7.81 16.05
CA GLN A 331 0.17 -8.36 16.59
C GLN A 331 -0.36 -9.56 15.83
N LEU A 332 -0.22 -9.58 14.50
CA LEU A 332 -0.67 -10.72 13.71
C LEU A 332 0.17 -11.98 13.97
N LYS A 333 1.48 -11.82 14.28
CA LYS A 333 2.47 -12.88 14.66
C LYS A 333 2.73 -13.99 13.65
N VAL A 334 1.74 -14.39 12.86
CA VAL A 334 1.79 -15.52 11.93
C VAL A 334 2.43 -15.15 10.58
N LEU A 335 2.53 -13.86 10.24
CA LEU A 335 3.23 -13.39 9.03
C LEU A 335 4.73 -13.30 9.31
N LYS A 336 5.46 -14.39 9.05
CA LYS A 336 6.90 -14.49 9.34
C LYS A 336 7.79 -14.10 8.15
N ASN A 337 7.34 -14.34 6.93
CA ASN A 337 8.16 -14.22 5.72
C ASN A 337 8.09 -12.82 5.11
N VAL A 338 8.49 -11.82 5.90
CA VAL A 338 8.56 -10.41 5.47
C VAL A 338 10.01 -10.02 5.21
N ASN A 339 10.31 -9.69 3.95
CA ASN A 339 11.60 -9.16 3.54
C ASN A 339 11.70 -7.65 3.83
N MET A 340 12.19 -7.32 5.03
CA MET A 340 12.57 -5.97 5.42
C MET A 340 13.94 -5.61 4.81
N PHE A 341 13.94 -5.10 3.57
CA PHE A 341 15.16 -4.83 2.81
C PHE A 341 15.81 -3.47 3.18
N PRO A 342 17.13 -3.31 3.01
CA PRO A 342 17.83 -2.09 3.41
C PRO A 342 17.47 -0.90 2.53
N VAL A 343 17.70 0.31 3.07
CA VAL A 343 17.41 1.59 2.40
C VAL A 343 18.10 1.72 1.03
N CYS A 344 19.28 1.13 0.85
CA CYS A 344 19.98 1.19 -0.43
C CYS A 344 19.25 0.39 -1.53
N THR A 345 18.65 -0.76 -1.21
CA THR A 345 17.77 -1.49 -2.14
C THR A 345 16.59 -0.63 -2.57
N ARG A 346 15.97 0.13 -1.64
CA ARG A 346 14.93 1.10 -1.99
C ARG A 346 15.42 2.16 -2.99
N LYS A 347 16.61 2.70 -2.77
CA LYS A 347 17.23 3.69 -3.67
C LYS A 347 17.55 3.11 -5.05
N ASP A 348 17.80 1.81 -5.16
CA ASP A 348 17.95 1.15 -6.44
C ASP A 348 16.62 0.98 -7.18
N LEU A 349 15.54 0.70 -6.45
CA LEU A 349 14.20 0.48 -7.02
C LEU A 349 13.56 1.74 -7.60
N VAL A 350 13.82 2.91 -7.00
CA VAL A 350 13.16 4.17 -7.38
C VAL A 350 14.09 5.37 -7.40
N ASN A 351 13.85 6.30 -8.34
CA ASN A 351 14.38 7.66 -8.24
C ASN A 351 13.47 8.48 -7.32
N SER A 352 14.06 9.19 -6.34
CA SER A 352 13.30 10.10 -5.48
C SER A 352 13.14 11.45 -6.16
N MET A 353 11.93 11.77 -6.62
CA MET A 353 11.63 13.03 -7.31
C MET A 353 11.15 14.11 -6.34
N GLY A 354 10.47 13.70 -5.26
CA GLY A 354 9.86 14.61 -4.30
C GLY A 354 8.43 15.01 -4.69
N HIS A 355 7.75 15.74 -3.81
CA HIS A 355 6.39 16.21 -4.08
C HIS A 355 6.44 17.51 -4.88
N LYS A 356 5.64 17.61 -5.96
CA LYS A 356 5.59 18.83 -6.79
C LYS A 356 4.91 19.97 -6.04
N ARG A 357 3.82 19.66 -5.34
CA ARG A 357 3.10 20.58 -4.45
C ARG A 357 2.88 19.88 -3.11
N LYS A 358 3.30 20.51 -2.01
CA LYS A 358 2.97 19.98 -0.67
C LYS A 358 1.47 20.14 -0.46
N VAL A 359 0.78 19.03 -0.18
CA VAL A 359 -0.59 19.07 0.38
C VAL A 359 -0.55 19.99 1.60
N LYS A 360 -1.28 21.11 1.54
CA LYS A 360 -1.34 22.09 2.63
C LYS A 360 -1.70 21.36 3.92
N PRO A 361 -1.04 21.62 5.06
CA PRO A 361 -1.47 21.09 6.35
C PRO A 361 -2.93 21.48 6.58
N LEU A 362 -3.70 20.62 7.23
CA LEU A 362 -5.00 20.99 7.80
C LEU A 362 -4.76 22.24 8.65
N THR A 363 -5.21 23.39 8.18
CA THR A 363 -5.32 24.58 9.02
C THR A 363 -6.42 24.30 10.02
N SER A 364 -6.06 24.33 11.30
CA SER A 364 -6.96 24.24 12.46
C SER A 364 -8.04 25.30 12.41
#